data_AF-A0A3B0ZHI2-F1
#
_entry.id   AF-A0A3B0ZHI2-F1
#
_cell.length_a   1.000
_cell.length_b   1.000
_cell.length_c   1.000
_cell.angle_alpha   90.00
_cell.angle_beta   90.00
_cell.angle_gamma   90.00
#
_symmetry.space_group_name_H-M   'P 1'
#
loop_
_entity.id
_entity.type
_entity.pdbx_description
1 polymer ?
#
loop_
_entity_poly.entity_id
_entity_poly.type
_entity_poly.pdbx_seq_one_letter_code
_entity_poly.pdbx_strand_id
1 'polypeptide(L)'
;REESWRRELMKSVTHSWEWQAGYLLMLDSRSEWKIERVVRERAVLIKALTFSYRFLSDFAREHTQLASINQKDLNILGRKLYAAFERKAGKVEIVNRGISSNLRESHLSLYRSVGQDGKESWLLFTAPLKGNEIIKERPLRRSHSLIELLSWCHFNGMMNSNTVLAMHNDESDFTSRELKELLFSFQRLFPEESVTHTKISDFMTAARALQVGVFVNLGMDPMKEYSRNGRHVLSENNDALNYGGLGENLALSFDMITITSWKEVLTSRHTGASGLLECLREYVRWTPVNKGVNPPDLIAQCYSSGRGLTIKKRIEELFRDVVYCFYQSEQGEDSRYILSIENKFYIADITNNALNYEVAGSYPELVALLGAHYDRYRPVVVDSHALRKTQLPYLFMVNRPGVVQLFYQISGTLTEVYVLDERGSLFFQKMSFVDRNSVLSHFSLFFDSVLNRQYYEIVGFEEDNDTEVKHIEYFEIMSKPGATAPSIVRRELQRVARLPRAFGIQVIGEIVDNTPVFRIYCDEVEFSSAEYGHALFKKVAQYVLSLRKNKESYPIYITDMDMPHAMLNNGGIEEHVQTIHFLNYKRRIEHQLNDALAELSVQSSTNSDELLV
;
A
#
# COMPACT_ATOMS: atom_id res chain seq x y z
N ARG A 1 -71.14 10.96 12.78
CA ARG A 1 -69.90 11.40 13.46
C ARG A 1 -69.55 12.75 12.85
N GLU A 2 -69.59 13.82 13.64
CA GLU A 2 -69.16 15.15 13.18
C GLU A 2 -67.72 15.09 12.65
N GLU A 3 -67.45 15.78 11.55
CA GLU A 3 -66.09 15.86 11.01
C GLU A 3 -65.22 16.68 11.98
N SER A 4 -64.03 16.18 12.30
CA SER A 4 -63.08 16.92 13.12
C SER A 4 -62.73 18.27 12.46
N TRP A 5 -62.65 19.36 13.21
CA TRP A 5 -62.20 20.68 12.73
C TRP A 5 -60.88 20.62 11.94
N ARG A 6 -60.00 19.64 12.25
CA ARG A 6 -58.75 19.40 11.51
C ARG A 6 -59.01 19.01 10.05
N ARG A 7 -60.04 18.20 9.83
CA ARG A 7 -60.45 17.75 8.48
C ARG A 7 -61.04 18.90 7.69
N GLU A 8 -61.87 19.73 8.31
CA GLU A 8 -62.44 20.93 7.67
C GLU A 8 -61.35 21.94 7.28
N LEU A 9 -60.40 22.22 8.17
CA LEU A 9 -59.25 23.07 7.88
C LEU A 9 -58.41 22.50 6.72
N MET A 10 -58.08 21.21 6.76
CA MET A 10 -57.31 20.57 5.68
C MET A 10 -58.04 20.64 4.33
N LYS A 11 -59.37 20.44 4.30
CA LYS A 11 -60.18 20.58 3.07
C LYS A 11 -60.14 22.02 2.54
N SER A 12 -60.22 23.03 3.41
CA SER A 12 -60.14 24.44 3.01
C SER A 12 -58.78 24.77 2.39
N VAL A 13 -57.69 24.34 3.02
CA VAL A 13 -56.33 24.59 2.54
C VAL A 13 -56.07 23.88 1.21
N THR A 14 -56.42 22.60 1.08
CA THR A 14 -56.19 21.86 -0.17
C THR A 14 -57.03 22.39 -1.33
N HIS A 15 -58.23 22.90 -1.05
CA HIS A 15 -59.04 23.60 -2.05
C HIS A 15 -58.37 24.91 -2.50
N SER A 16 -57.81 25.69 -1.58
CA SER A 16 -57.09 26.93 -1.91
C SER A 16 -55.82 26.71 -2.75
N TRP A 17 -55.22 25.52 -2.66
CA TRP A 17 -54.07 25.12 -3.49
C TRP A 17 -54.47 24.45 -4.81
N GLU A 18 -55.77 24.38 -5.11
CA GLU A 18 -56.32 23.75 -6.32
C GLU A 18 -55.97 22.25 -6.43
N TRP A 19 -55.81 21.56 -5.30
CA TRP A 19 -55.50 20.13 -5.31
C TRP A 19 -56.72 19.32 -5.72
N GLN A 20 -56.59 18.60 -6.83
CA GLN A 20 -57.64 17.72 -7.34
C GLN A 20 -57.83 16.49 -6.44
N ALA A 21 -59.04 15.94 -6.41
CA ALA A 21 -59.35 14.75 -5.61
C ALA A 21 -58.45 13.54 -5.93
N GLY A 22 -58.06 13.37 -7.20
CA GLY A 22 -57.11 12.32 -7.61
C GLY A 22 -55.72 12.50 -7.02
N TYR A 23 -55.26 13.75 -6.88
CA TYR A 23 -53.99 14.06 -6.23
C TYR A 23 -54.06 13.75 -4.73
N LEU A 24 -55.17 14.11 -4.06
CA LEU A 24 -55.38 13.78 -2.64
C LEU A 24 -55.39 12.28 -2.39
N LEU A 25 -56.13 11.49 -3.18
CA LEU A 25 -56.14 10.02 -3.08
C LEU A 25 -54.74 9.40 -3.26
N MET A 26 -53.96 9.98 -4.15
CA MET A 26 -52.58 9.54 -4.36
C MET A 26 -51.69 9.92 -3.16
N LEU A 27 -51.85 11.11 -2.56
CA LEU A 27 -51.15 11.49 -1.33
C LEU A 27 -51.54 10.61 -0.14
N ASP A 28 -52.82 10.27 -0.02
CA ASP A 28 -53.33 9.38 1.04
C ASP A 28 -52.78 7.95 0.91
N SER A 29 -52.41 7.51 -0.30
CA SER A 29 -51.77 6.20 -0.54
C SER A 29 -50.24 6.19 -0.34
N ARG A 30 -49.69 7.18 0.39
CA ARG A 30 -48.25 7.31 0.68
C ARG A 30 -47.59 6.04 1.21
N SER A 31 -48.30 5.22 1.98
CA SER A 31 -47.76 3.96 2.52
C SER A 31 -47.45 2.91 1.44
N GLU A 32 -48.16 2.99 0.30
CA GLU A 32 -48.06 2.06 -0.82
C GLU A 32 -47.15 2.57 -1.95
N TRP A 33 -46.58 3.77 -1.80
CA TRP A 33 -45.73 4.35 -2.82
C TRP A 33 -44.47 3.52 -3.04
N LYS A 34 -44.27 3.11 -4.30
CA LYS A 34 -43.05 2.45 -4.79
C LYS A 34 -42.00 3.44 -5.25
N ILE A 35 -40.82 2.90 -5.59
CA ILE A 35 -39.59 3.67 -5.79
C ILE A 35 -39.73 4.79 -6.83
N GLU A 36 -40.41 4.55 -7.95
CA GLU A 36 -40.60 5.55 -9.01
C GLU A 36 -41.39 6.78 -8.53
N ARG A 37 -42.39 6.57 -7.66
CA ARG A 37 -43.14 7.68 -7.06
C ARG A 37 -42.27 8.42 -6.06
N VAL A 38 -41.55 7.70 -5.21
CA VAL A 38 -40.63 8.27 -4.22
C VAL A 38 -39.52 9.10 -4.87
N VAL A 39 -38.99 8.67 -6.02
CA VAL A 39 -38.01 9.45 -6.80
C VAL A 39 -38.58 10.79 -7.26
N ARG A 40 -39.82 10.81 -7.75
CA ARG A 40 -40.49 12.06 -8.18
C ARG A 40 -40.72 13.01 -7.01
N GLU A 41 -41.21 12.50 -5.88
CA GLU A 41 -41.44 13.30 -4.68
C GLU A 41 -40.14 13.82 -4.07
N ARG A 42 -39.09 13.00 -4.06
CA ARG A 42 -37.74 13.43 -3.66
C ARG A 42 -37.26 14.61 -4.48
N ALA A 43 -37.49 14.62 -5.79
CA ALA A 43 -37.03 15.73 -6.65
C ALA A 43 -37.68 17.06 -6.26
N VAL A 44 -38.98 17.05 -5.94
CA VAL A 44 -39.71 18.23 -5.45
C VAL A 44 -39.13 18.70 -4.12
N LEU A 45 -38.91 17.78 -3.18
CA LEU A 45 -38.35 18.08 -1.86
C LEU A 45 -36.92 18.64 -1.94
N ILE A 46 -36.06 18.08 -2.79
CA ILE A 46 -34.70 18.59 -3.01
C ILE A 46 -34.74 20.02 -3.53
N LYS A 47 -35.59 20.29 -4.53
CA LYS A 47 -35.72 21.62 -5.10
C LYS A 47 -36.13 22.65 -4.04
N ALA A 48 -37.12 22.32 -3.22
CA ALA A 48 -37.59 23.17 -2.13
C ALA A 48 -36.50 23.42 -1.08
N LEU A 49 -35.85 22.36 -0.56
CA LEU A 49 -34.81 22.49 0.46
C LEU A 49 -33.58 23.27 -0.04
N THR A 50 -33.17 23.04 -1.29
CA THR A 50 -32.05 23.75 -1.90
C THR A 50 -32.38 25.24 -2.08
N PHE A 51 -33.61 25.55 -2.51
CA PHE A 51 -34.07 26.93 -2.62
C PHE A 51 -34.09 27.62 -1.26
N SER A 52 -34.69 27.01 -0.24
CA SER A 52 -34.73 27.57 1.11
C SER A 52 -33.34 27.80 1.70
N TYR A 53 -32.40 26.88 1.47
CA TYR A 53 -31.02 27.06 1.93
C TYR A 53 -30.32 28.25 1.24
N ARG A 54 -30.46 28.38 -0.09
CA ARG A 54 -29.87 29.52 -0.82
C ARG A 54 -30.45 30.83 -0.33
N PHE A 55 -31.78 30.90 -0.20
CA PHE A 55 -32.46 32.08 0.33
C PHE A 55 -31.95 32.46 1.73
N LEU A 56 -31.86 31.49 2.66
CA LEU A 56 -31.34 31.72 4.01
C LEU A 56 -29.86 32.16 3.99
N SER A 57 -29.05 31.56 3.13
CA SER A 57 -27.64 31.88 2.97
C SER A 57 -27.45 33.29 2.40
N ASP A 58 -28.25 33.69 1.42
CA ASP A 58 -28.18 35.02 0.81
C ASP A 58 -28.68 36.09 1.79
N PHE A 59 -29.81 35.84 2.46
CA PHE A 59 -30.36 36.72 3.49
C PHE A 59 -29.37 36.97 4.64
N ALA A 60 -28.68 35.92 5.12
CA ALA A 60 -27.68 36.07 6.18
C ALA A 60 -26.44 36.87 5.74
N ARG A 61 -26.06 36.77 4.45
CA ARG A 61 -24.94 37.56 3.89
C ARG A 61 -25.31 39.02 3.70
N GLU A 62 -26.55 39.33 3.30
CA GLU A 62 -27.03 40.70 3.09
C GLU A 62 -27.34 41.43 4.42
N HIS A 63 -27.72 40.70 5.48
CA HIS A 63 -28.18 41.26 6.74
C HIS A 63 -27.31 40.85 7.96
N THR A 64 -25.98 40.90 7.82
CA THR A 64 -25.01 40.43 8.83
C THR A 64 -25.16 41.09 10.21
N GLN A 65 -25.70 42.31 10.32
CA GLN A 65 -25.91 43.01 11.60
C GLN A 65 -27.25 42.68 12.29
N LEU A 66 -28.23 42.13 11.57
CA LEU A 66 -29.58 41.83 12.08
C LEU A 66 -29.83 40.32 12.25
N ALA A 67 -29.07 39.49 11.54
CA ALA A 67 -29.23 38.05 11.57
C ALA A 67 -28.57 37.46 12.83
N SER A 68 -29.38 36.98 13.78
CA SER A 68 -28.94 36.10 14.87
C SER A 68 -28.57 34.68 14.38
N ILE A 69 -28.40 34.48 13.07
CA ILE A 69 -28.10 33.20 12.42
C ILE A 69 -26.58 32.98 12.43
N ASN A 70 -26.14 31.96 13.15
CA ASN A 70 -24.73 31.62 13.26
C ASN A 70 -24.21 31.03 11.93
N GLN A 71 -23.14 31.60 11.36
CA GLN A 71 -22.47 31.10 10.15
C GLN A 71 -22.11 29.61 10.25
N LYS A 72 -21.81 29.14 11.47
CA LYS A 72 -21.53 27.73 11.75
C LYS A 72 -22.74 26.83 11.46
N ASP A 73 -23.94 27.29 11.78
CA ASP A 73 -25.18 26.53 11.56
C ASP A 73 -25.54 26.46 10.07
N LEU A 74 -25.31 27.54 9.32
CA LEU A 74 -25.44 27.53 7.86
C LEU A 74 -24.46 26.54 7.21
N ASN A 75 -23.21 26.50 7.67
CA ASN A 75 -22.22 25.54 7.17
C ASN A 75 -22.63 24.09 7.47
N ILE A 76 -23.16 23.81 8.67
CA ILE A 76 -23.67 22.50 9.04
C ILE A 76 -24.86 22.10 8.16
N LEU A 77 -25.81 23.02 7.95
CA LEU A 77 -26.96 22.79 7.08
C LEU A 77 -26.52 22.52 5.63
N GLY A 78 -25.57 23.29 5.12
CA GLY A 78 -24.97 23.08 3.79
C GLY A 78 -24.34 21.69 3.67
N ARG A 79 -23.53 21.27 4.64
CA ARG A 79 -22.94 19.92 4.67
C ARG A 79 -23.99 18.81 4.73
N LYS A 80 -25.08 19.02 5.48
CA LYS A 80 -26.19 18.05 5.58
C LYS A 80 -26.93 17.91 4.24
N LEU A 81 -27.22 19.02 3.55
CA LEU A 81 -27.84 19.00 2.23
C LEU A 81 -26.93 18.35 1.18
N TYR A 82 -25.64 18.67 1.22
CA TYR A 82 -24.62 18.08 0.36
C TYR A 82 -24.54 16.56 0.55
N ALA A 83 -24.36 16.10 1.78
CA ALA A 83 -24.35 14.67 2.11
C ALA A 83 -25.65 13.97 1.68
N ALA A 84 -26.81 14.62 1.83
CA ALA A 84 -28.10 14.03 1.51
C ALA A 84 -28.39 13.93 0.00
N PHE A 85 -27.96 14.91 -0.79
CA PHE A 85 -28.47 15.12 -2.15
C PHE A 85 -27.42 15.20 -3.25
N GLU A 86 -26.17 15.55 -2.93
CA GLU A 86 -25.12 15.64 -3.94
C GLU A 86 -24.84 14.28 -4.59
N ARG A 87 -24.69 14.28 -5.92
CA ARG A 87 -24.34 13.11 -6.72
C ARG A 87 -22.85 13.08 -6.98
N LYS A 88 -22.22 11.92 -6.77
CA LYS A 88 -20.80 11.69 -7.02
C LYS A 88 -20.58 10.27 -7.52
N ALA A 89 -19.46 10.07 -8.22
CA ALA A 89 -19.01 8.72 -8.56
C ALA A 89 -18.91 7.84 -7.30
N GLY A 90 -19.42 6.61 -7.40
CA GLY A 90 -19.44 5.66 -6.30
C GLY A 90 -20.42 5.95 -5.16
N LYS A 91 -21.08 7.12 -5.11
CA LYS A 91 -22.03 7.43 -4.03
C LYS A 91 -23.41 6.81 -4.31
N VAL A 92 -23.88 5.99 -3.38
CA VAL A 92 -25.22 5.39 -3.43
C VAL A 92 -26.25 6.44 -3.02
N GLU A 93 -27.22 6.71 -3.91
CA GLU A 93 -28.32 7.63 -3.64
C GLU A 93 -29.36 7.00 -2.71
N ILE A 94 -29.43 7.48 -1.48
CA ILE A 94 -30.53 7.17 -0.55
C ILE A 94 -31.72 8.06 -0.95
N VAL A 95 -32.63 7.47 -1.71
CA VAL A 95 -33.85 8.11 -2.21
C VAL A 95 -34.90 8.19 -1.11
N ASN A 96 -35.10 7.09 -0.37
CA ASN A 96 -36.13 7.04 0.66
C ASN A 96 -35.62 7.49 2.02
N ARG A 97 -35.75 8.79 2.31
CA ARG A 97 -35.51 9.36 3.65
C ARG A 97 -36.81 9.51 4.43
N GLY A 98 -37.61 8.44 4.47
CA GLY A 98 -38.93 8.43 5.11
C GLY A 98 -40.05 8.99 4.25
N ILE A 99 -39.92 9.01 2.92
CA ILE A 99 -40.97 9.45 2.00
C ILE A 99 -42.09 8.41 1.95
N SER A 100 -41.75 7.13 1.82
CA SER A 100 -42.69 6.01 1.87
C SER A 100 -42.32 5.06 3.00
N SER A 101 -43.31 4.42 3.61
CA SER A 101 -43.11 3.40 4.65
C SER A 101 -42.74 2.03 4.08
N ASN A 102 -43.00 1.76 2.79
CA ASN A 102 -42.78 0.45 2.20
C ASN A 102 -42.32 0.52 0.74
N LEU A 103 -41.02 0.37 0.52
CA LEU A 103 -40.41 0.24 -0.81
C LEU A 103 -40.05 -1.20 -1.19
N ARG A 104 -40.42 -2.17 -0.36
CA ARG A 104 -40.03 -3.55 -0.55
C ARG A 104 -40.61 -4.09 -1.85
N GLU A 105 -39.75 -4.76 -2.61
CA GLU A 105 -40.15 -5.50 -3.80
C GLU A 105 -40.12 -6.99 -3.50
N SER A 106 -41.11 -7.72 -4.04
CA SER A 106 -41.17 -9.18 -3.91
C SER A 106 -40.10 -9.86 -4.76
N HIS A 107 -39.81 -9.28 -5.94
CA HIS A 107 -38.85 -9.79 -6.90
C HIS A 107 -37.95 -8.65 -7.40
N LEU A 108 -36.65 -8.91 -7.48
CA LEU A 108 -35.70 -8.05 -8.18
C LEU A 108 -34.90 -8.91 -9.15
N SER A 109 -34.85 -8.48 -10.41
CA SER A 109 -34.06 -9.13 -11.44
C SER A 109 -32.83 -8.30 -11.78
N LEU A 110 -31.66 -8.93 -11.70
CA LEU A 110 -30.35 -8.36 -12.03
C LEU A 110 -29.84 -9.01 -13.31
N TYR A 111 -29.48 -8.19 -14.28
CA TYR A 111 -29.00 -8.66 -15.58
C TYR A 111 -27.63 -8.05 -15.89
N ARG A 112 -26.65 -8.88 -16.22
CA ARG A 112 -25.35 -8.44 -16.73
C ARG A 112 -25.48 -8.24 -18.24
N SER A 113 -25.10 -7.06 -18.71
CA SER A 113 -25.07 -6.70 -20.14
C SER A 113 -23.72 -6.12 -20.48
N VAL A 114 -23.10 -6.63 -21.53
CA VAL A 114 -21.87 -6.07 -22.09
C VAL A 114 -22.26 -5.07 -23.18
N GLY A 115 -21.81 -3.82 -23.03
CA GLY A 115 -22.03 -2.77 -24.01
C GLY A 115 -21.26 -3.03 -25.31
N GLN A 116 -21.56 -2.22 -26.34
CA GLN A 116 -20.81 -2.27 -27.61
C GLN A 116 -19.34 -1.84 -27.45
N ASP A 117 -19.03 -1.10 -26.39
CA ASP A 117 -17.68 -0.71 -25.98
C ASP A 117 -16.93 -1.83 -25.25
N GLY A 118 -17.52 -3.02 -25.14
CA GLY A 118 -16.98 -4.16 -24.41
C GLY A 118 -17.02 -3.99 -22.89
N LYS A 119 -17.61 -2.90 -22.37
CA LYS A 119 -17.68 -2.68 -20.93
C LYS A 119 -18.90 -3.35 -20.34
N GLU A 120 -18.70 -3.93 -19.17
CA GLU A 120 -19.78 -4.53 -18.42
C GLU A 120 -20.67 -3.48 -17.76
N SER A 121 -21.96 -3.77 -17.76
CA SER A 121 -22.98 -3.02 -17.05
C SER A 121 -23.99 -3.97 -16.44
N TRP A 122 -24.56 -3.57 -15.32
CA TRP A 122 -25.60 -4.27 -14.60
C TRP A 122 -26.89 -3.47 -14.68
N LEU A 123 -27.98 -4.18 -14.95
CA LEU A 123 -29.34 -3.64 -15.05
C LEU A 123 -30.21 -4.21 -13.94
N LEU A 124 -31.03 -3.36 -13.33
CA LEU A 124 -31.98 -3.72 -12.28
C LEU A 124 -33.42 -3.56 -12.76
N PHE A 125 -34.26 -4.56 -12.47
CA PHE A 125 -35.70 -4.55 -12.73
C PHE A 125 -36.47 -5.00 -11.48
N THR A 126 -37.70 -4.53 -11.32
CA THR A 126 -38.61 -4.86 -10.19
C THR A 126 -39.66 -5.91 -10.56
N ALA A 127 -39.45 -6.62 -11.66
CA ALA A 127 -40.32 -7.68 -12.15
C ALA A 127 -39.49 -8.97 -12.39
N PRO A 128 -40.09 -10.16 -12.21
CA PRO A 128 -39.43 -11.44 -12.47
C PRO A 128 -39.33 -11.70 -13.98
N LEU A 129 -38.49 -10.91 -14.66
CA LEU A 129 -38.32 -10.96 -16.12
C LEU A 129 -37.44 -12.14 -16.54
N LYS A 130 -37.79 -12.79 -17.65
CA LYS A 130 -36.92 -13.74 -18.35
C LYS A 130 -36.00 -13.00 -19.33
N GLY A 131 -34.87 -13.61 -19.72
CA GLY A 131 -33.85 -12.97 -20.55
C GLY A 131 -34.35 -12.32 -21.85
N ASN A 132 -35.36 -12.91 -22.51
CA ASN A 132 -35.97 -12.39 -23.75
C ASN A 132 -36.94 -11.21 -23.53
N GLU A 133 -37.46 -11.04 -22.31
CA GLU A 133 -38.40 -9.96 -21.95
C GLU A 133 -37.66 -8.66 -21.62
N ILE A 134 -36.39 -8.76 -21.19
CA ILE A 134 -35.53 -7.63 -20.78
C ILE A 134 -35.38 -6.58 -21.88
N ILE A 135 -35.33 -7.00 -23.15
CA ILE A 135 -35.17 -6.09 -24.29
C ILE A 135 -36.34 -5.10 -24.41
N LYS A 136 -37.52 -5.48 -23.92
CA LYS A 136 -38.76 -4.68 -24.03
C LYS A 136 -38.98 -3.76 -22.83
N GLU A 137 -38.26 -3.98 -21.74
CA GLU A 137 -38.47 -3.28 -20.48
C GLU A 137 -37.39 -2.24 -20.24
N ARG A 138 -37.79 -1.12 -19.62
CA ARG A 138 -36.84 -0.10 -19.20
C ARG A 138 -36.24 -0.50 -17.83
N PRO A 139 -34.91 -0.57 -17.69
CA PRO A 139 -34.31 -0.85 -16.39
C PRO A 139 -34.61 0.28 -15.41
N LEU A 140 -34.92 -0.09 -14.18
CA LEU A 140 -35.09 0.86 -13.07
C LEU A 140 -33.77 1.60 -12.80
N ARG A 141 -32.66 0.88 -12.83
CA ARG A 141 -31.32 1.44 -12.62
C ARG A 141 -30.27 0.67 -13.42
N ARG A 142 -29.18 1.36 -13.79
CA ARG A 142 -27.98 0.82 -14.42
C ARG A 142 -26.74 1.24 -13.61
N SER A 143 -25.77 0.35 -13.47
CA SER A 143 -24.44 0.64 -12.88
C SER A 143 -23.37 -0.27 -13.49
N HIS A 144 -22.09 0.07 -13.33
CA HIS A 144 -20.97 -0.80 -13.70
C HIS A 144 -20.60 -1.82 -12.61
N SER A 145 -21.10 -1.66 -11.38
CA SER A 145 -20.89 -2.62 -10.30
C SER A 145 -22.20 -3.18 -9.77
N LEU A 146 -22.21 -4.51 -9.61
CA LEU A 146 -23.27 -5.22 -8.92
C LEU A 146 -23.40 -4.77 -7.46
N ILE A 147 -22.28 -4.49 -6.77
CA ILE A 147 -22.32 -4.06 -5.37
C ILE A 147 -23.01 -2.71 -5.22
N GLU A 148 -22.85 -1.82 -6.19
CA GLU A 148 -23.50 -0.50 -6.16
C GLU A 148 -25.03 -0.68 -6.29
N LEU A 149 -25.51 -1.53 -7.20
CA LEU A 149 -26.94 -1.80 -7.35
C LEU A 149 -27.53 -2.44 -6.11
N LEU A 150 -26.86 -3.46 -5.56
CA LEU A 150 -27.32 -4.14 -4.35
C LEU A 150 -27.32 -3.20 -3.15
N SER A 151 -26.28 -2.37 -3.00
CA SER A 151 -26.24 -1.32 -1.98
C SER A 151 -27.40 -0.34 -2.15
N TRP A 152 -27.69 0.07 -3.39
CA TRP A 152 -28.82 0.95 -3.65
C TRP A 152 -30.16 0.32 -3.30
N CYS A 153 -30.40 -0.94 -3.67
CA CYS A 153 -31.61 -1.66 -3.28
C CYS A 153 -31.73 -1.78 -1.76
N HIS A 154 -30.63 -2.15 -1.09
CA HIS A 154 -30.56 -2.37 0.35
C HIS A 154 -30.85 -1.09 1.14
N PHE A 155 -30.08 -0.02 0.91
CA PHE A 155 -30.22 1.24 1.66
C PHE A 155 -31.48 2.04 1.31
N ASN A 156 -32.22 1.66 0.25
CA ASN A 156 -33.55 2.19 -0.04
C ASN A 156 -34.69 1.29 0.47
N GLY A 157 -34.38 0.19 1.16
CA GLY A 157 -35.38 -0.73 1.72
C GLY A 157 -36.16 -1.50 0.65
N MET A 158 -35.58 -1.68 -0.54
CA MET A 158 -36.21 -2.43 -1.63
C MET A 158 -36.04 -3.95 -1.50
N MET A 159 -35.00 -4.39 -0.79
CA MET A 159 -34.68 -5.81 -0.60
C MET A 159 -34.58 -6.19 0.86
N ASN A 160 -35.02 -7.40 1.18
CA ASN A 160 -34.78 -8.06 2.47
C ASN A 160 -34.60 -9.58 2.29
N SER A 161 -34.60 -10.33 3.40
CA SER A 161 -34.46 -11.78 3.39
C SER A 161 -35.56 -12.53 2.63
N ASN A 162 -36.71 -11.88 2.39
CA ASN A 162 -37.87 -12.45 1.69
C ASN A 162 -37.95 -12.00 0.23
N THR A 163 -37.11 -11.07 -0.20
CA THR A 163 -37.04 -10.63 -1.59
C THR A 163 -36.37 -11.70 -2.44
N VAL A 164 -37.05 -12.14 -3.50
CA VAL A 164 -36.49 -13.09 -4.45
C VAL A 164 -35.57 -12.34 -5.41
N LEU A 165 -34.27 -12.60 -5.31
CA LEU A 165 -33.29 -12.11 -6.30
C LEU A 165 -33.15 -13.12 -7.43
N ALA A 166 -33.46 -12.70 -8.65
CA ALA A 166 -33.12 -13.42 -9.86
C ALA A 166 -31.87 -12.78 -10.48
N MET A 167 -30.84 -13.58 -10.73
CA MET A 167 -29.64 -13.12 -11.42
C MET A 167 -29.53 -13.85 -12.75
N HIS A 168 -29.41 -13.07 -13.81
CA HIS A 168 -29.25 -13.56 -15.17
C HIS A 168 -27.85 -13.17 -15.64
N ASN A 169 -27.00 -14.19 -15.73
CA ASN A 169 -25.63 -14.03 -16.18
C ASN A 169 -25.18 -15.30 -16.89
N ASP A 170 -24.80 -15.17 -18.16
CA ASP A 170 -24.45 -16.32 -19.00
C ASP A 170 -22.99 -16.80 -18.76
N GLU A 171 -22.15 -16.03 -18.05
CA GLU A 171 -20.71 -16.35 -17.88
C GLU A 171 -20.19 -16.36 -16.43
N SER A 172 -20.86 -15.74 -15.46
CA SER A 172 -20.38 -15.76 -14.06
C SER A 172 -20.67 -17.06 -13.34
N ASP A 173 -19.84 -17.39 -12.37
CA ASP A 173 -20.05 -18.53 -11.47
C ASP A 173 -20.98 -18.23 -10.30
N PHE A 174 -21.76 -17.14 -10.36
CA PHE A 174 -22.70 -16.78 -9.30
C PHE A 174 -23.69 -17.91 -9.03
N THR A 175 -23.56 -18.51 -7.85
CA THR A 175 -24.52 -19.53 -7.42
C THR A 175 -25.66 -18.91 -6.63
N SER A 176 -26.84 -19.54 -6.66
CA SER A 176 -27.97 -19.13 -5.81
C SER A 176 -27.63 -19.12 -4.31
N ARG A 177 -26.64 -19.93 -3.89
CA ARG A 177 -26.08 -19.92 -2.53
C ARG A 177 -25.34 -18.62 -2.25
N GLU A 178 -24.40 -18.23 -3.11
CA GLU A 178 -23.60 -17.01 -2.96
C GLU A 178 -24.49 -15.76 -2.91
N LEU A 179 -25.56 -15.71 -3.71
CA LEU A 179 -26.51 -14.59 -3.67
C LEU A 179 -27.25 -14.49 -2.34
N LYS A 180 -27.67 -15.61 -1.76
CA LYS A 180 -28.29 -15.63 -0.43
C LYS A 180 -27.30 -15.23 0.66
N GLU A 181 -26.06 -15.72 0.60
CA GLU A 181 -24.99 -15.35 1.54
C GLU A 181 -24.65 -13.85 1.43
N LEU A 182 -24.64 -13.30 0.21
CA LEU A 182 -24.46 -11.89 -0.06
C LEU A 182 -25.58 -11.06 0.57
N LEU A 183 -26.85 -11.39 0.32
CA LEU A 183 -28.01 -10.74 0.93
C LEU A 183 -27.92 -10.72 2.46
N PHE A 184 -27.60 -11.87 3.07
CA PHE A 184 -27.47 -12.00 4.51
C PHE A 184 -26.33 -11.12 5.05
N SER A 185 -25.19 -11.08 4.37
CA SER A 185 -24.07 -10.23 4.76
C SER A 185 -24.39 -8.75 4.61
N PHE A 186 -25.15 -8.31 3.62
CA PHE A 186 -25.62 -6.93 3.53
C PHE A 186 -26.41 -6.51 4.76
N GLN A 187 -27.39 -7.32 5.18
CA GLN A 187 -28.21 -7.03 6.34
C GLN A 187 -27.42 -7.04 7.65
N ARG A 188 -26.49 -7.99 7.80
CA ARG A 188 -25.67 -8.11 9.01
C ARG A 188 -24.62 -7.02 9.11
N LEU A 189 -23.91 -6.75 8.02
CA LEU A 189 -22.84 -5.76 8.00
C LEU A 189 -23.42 -4.36 7.98
N PHE A 190 -24.43 -4.09 7.17
CA PHE A 190 -24.92 -2.72 6.97
C PHE A 190 -26.40 -2.60 7.34
N PRO A 191 -26.78 -2.61 8.63
CA PRO A 191 -28.15 -2.34 9.04
C PRO A 191 -28.70 -1.03 8.43
N GLU A 192 -29.98 -0.97 8.11
CA GLU A 192 -30.60 0.22 7.49
C GLU A 192 -30.45 1.47 8.39
N GLU A 193 -30.42 1.27 9.71
CA GLU A 193 -30.23 2.32 10.71
C GLU A 193 -28.87 3.01 10.61
N SER A 194 -27.88 2.36 10.00
CA SER A 194 -26.52 2.89 9.86
C SER A 194 -26.48 4.21 9.08
N VAL A 195 -27.47 4.49 8.23
CA VAL A 195 -27.54 5.67 7.35
C VAL A 195 -28.69 6.64 7.65
N THR A 196 -29.63 6.27 8.52
CA THR A 196 -30.84 7.08 8.79
C THR A 196 -30.65 8.06 9.95
N HIS A 197 -29.90 7.69 10.99
CA HIS A 197 -29.68 8.53 12.16
C HIS A 197 -28.41 9.40 12.00
N THR A 198 -28.60 10.72 11.91
CA THR A 198 -27.50 11.70 11.80
C THR A 198 -27.41 12.55 13.06
N LYS A 199 -26.20 12.73 13.61
CA LYS A 199 -25.96 13.72 14.68
C LYS A 199 -25.43 15.00 14.07
N ILE A 200 -25.86 16.15 14.60
CA ILE A 200 -25.38 17.47 14.15
C ILE A 200 -23.84 17.56 14.28
N SER A 201 -23.29 16.92 15.31
CA SER A 201 -21.84 16.86 15.55
C SER A 201 -21.04 16.25 14.41
N ASP A 202 -21.62 15.31 13.68
CA ASP A 202 -20.91 14.60 12.60
C ASP A 202 -20.58 15.53 11.43
N PHE A 203 -21.36 16.59 11.25
CA PHE A 203 -21.17 17.60 10.21
C PHE A 203 -20.25 18.74 10.64
N MET A 204 -19.77 18.76 11.89
CA MET A 204 -18.82 19.79 12.35
C MET A 204 -17.41 19.55 11.81
N THR A 205 -17.04 18.29 11.56
CA THR A 205 -15.73 17.89 11.02
C THR A 205 -15.85 17.40 9.57
N ALA A 206 -14.69 17.18 8.92
CA ALA A 206 -14.64 16.48 7.65
C ALA A 206 -15.21 15.05 7.76
N ALA A 207 -15.72 14.53 6.65
CA ALA A 207 -16.21 13.16 6.57
C ALA A 207 -15.05 12.18 6.79
N ARG A 208 -15.29 11.13 7.57
CA ARG A 208 -14.37 10.01 7.79
C ARG A 208 -15.09 8.68 7.66
N ALA A 209 -14.37 7.59 7.41
CA ALA A 209 -14.97 6.26 7.45
C ALA A 209 -15.46 5.93 8.87
N LEU A 210 -16.68 5.39 8.96
CA LEU A 210 -17.22 4.78 10.18
C LEU A 210 -17.29 3.26 10.08
N GLN A 211 -17.51 2.77 8.87
CA GLN A 211 -17.63 1.34 8.61
C GLN A 211 -17.18 1.04 7.20
N VAL A 212 -16.38 -0.02 7.04
CA VAL A 212 -15.89 -0.48 5.74
C VAL A 212 -16.10 -1.99 5.64
N GLY A 213 -16.68 -2.43 4.52
CA GLY A 213 -16.72 -3.84 4.18
C GLY A 213 -16.25 -4.05 2.74
N VAL A 214 -15.57 -5.16 2.50
CA VAL A 214 -15.11 -5.55 1.15
C VAL A 214 -15.64 -6.92 0.79
N PHE A 215 -16.17 -7.03 -0.42
CA PHE A 215 -16.61 -8.29 -0.99
C PHE A 215 -15.58 -8.70 -2.04
N VAL A 216 -14.94 -9.84 -1.80
CA VAL A 216 -13.82 -10.34 -2.59
C VAL A 216 -14.32 -11.45 -3.50
N ASN A 217 -13.93 -11.41 -4.78
CA ASN A 217 -14.28 -12.41 -5.79
C ASN A 217 -15.77 -12.63 -6.01
N LEU A 218 -16.56 -11.55 -6.05
CA LEU A 218 -17.99 -11.66 -6.30
C LEU A 218 -18.27 -12.29 -7.67
N GLY A 219 -18.86 -13.48 -7.67
CA GLY A 219 -19.18 -14.24 -8.88
C GLY A 219 -17.97 -14.81 -9.62
N MET A 220 -16.83 -14.88 -8.94
CA MET A 220 -15.56 -15.38 -9.49
C MET A 220 -15.07 -16.56 -8.65
N ASP A 221 -14.75 -17.66 -9.31
CA ASP A 221 -14.03 -18.77 -8.70
C ASP A 221 -12.54 -18.72 -9.14
N PRO A 222 -11.61 -18.34 -8.24
CA PRO A 222 -10.19 -18.27 -8.59
C PRO A 222 -9.58 -19.65 -8.90
N MET A 223 -10.26 -20.75 -8.56
CA MET A 223 -9.80 -22.12 -8.80
C MET A 223 -10.46 -22.78 -10.02
N LYS A 224 -11.30 -22.05 -10.78
CA LYS A 224 -12.07 -22.62 -11.91
C LYS A 224 -11.22 -23.40 -12.91
N GLU A 225 -10.09 -22.83 -13.32
CA GLU A 225 -9.17 -23.45 -14.29
C GLU A 225 -8.43 -24.67 -13.70
N TYR A 226 -8.21 -24.70 -12.39
CA TYR A 226 -7.62 -25.86 -11.70
C TYR A 226 -8.58 -27.03 -11.65
N SER A 227 -9.82 -26.75 -11.24
CA SER A 227 -10.88 -27.76 -11.16
C SER A 227 -11.23 -28.35 -12.52
N ARG A 228 -11.30 -27.53 -13.58
CA ARG A 228 -11.55 -27.99 -14.95
C ARG A 228 -10.45 -28.90 -15.49
N ASN A 229 -9.20 -28.61 -15.16
CA ASN A 229 -8.04 -29.34 -15.69
C ASN A 229 -7.55 -30.47 -14.77
N GLY A 230 -8.26 -30.79 -13.67
CA GLY A 230 -7.86 -31.82 -12.71
C GLY A 230 -6.51 -31.56 -12.03
N ARG A 231 -6.07 -30.30 -11.98
CA ARG A 231 -4.75 -29.93 -11.45
C ARG A 231 -4.82 -29.82 -9.93
N HIS A 232 -4.13 -30.73 -9.23
CA HIS A 232 -3.91 -30.63 -7.79
C HIS A 232 -2.66 -29.79 -7.50
N VAL A 233 -2.79 -28.81 -6.62
CA VAL A 233 -1.66 -27.98 -6.17
C VAL A 233 -0.88 -28.75 -5.12
N LEU A 234 0.35 -29.16 -5.46
CA LEU A 234 1.28 -29.91 -4.58
C LEU A 234 2.30 -28.96 -3.90
N SER A 235 1.82 -27.87 -3.31
CA SER A 235 2.66 -26.87 -2.63
C SER A 235 2.19 -26.63 -1.21
N GLU A 236 3.14 -26.38 -0.31
CA GLU A 236 2.87 -25.98 1.07
C GLU A 236 2.44 -24.50 1.19
N ASN A 237 2.63 -23.70 0.13
CA ASN A 237 2.28 -22.29 0.15
C ASN A 237 0.76 -22.09 0.01
N ASN A 238 0.12 -21.79 1.14
CA ASN A 238 -1.32 -21.56 1.26
C ASN A 238 -1.70 -20.08 1.43
N ASP A 239 -0.76 -19.14 1.23
CA ASP A 239 -1.09 -17.71 1.21
C ASP A 239 -2.02 -17.39 0.04
N ALA A 240 -3.10 -16.63 0.28
CA ALA A 240 -4.07 -16.32 -0.77
C ALA A 240 -3.53 -15.37 -1.84
N LEU A 241 -2.50 -14.57 -1.53
CA LEU A 241 -1.91 -13.60 -2.47
C LEU A 241 -0.73 -14.18 -3.27
N ASN A 242 -0.18 -15.32 -2.83
CA ASN A 242 0.93 -16.03 -3.46
C ASN A 242 0.68 -17.55 -3.40
N TYR A 243 -0.48 -18.01 -3.83
CA TYR A 243 -0.93 -19.38 -3.65
C TYR A 243 -0.21 -20.39 -4.54
N GLY A 244 0.09 -21.55 -3.98
CA GLY A 244 0.63 -22.69 -4.73
C GLY A 244 2.10 -22.55 -5.10
N GLY A 245 2.56 -23.42 -6.01
CA GLY A 245 3.97 -23.42 -6.46
C GLY A 245 4.29 -22.30 -7.45
N LEU A 246 3.27 -21.83 -8.17
CA LEU A 246 3.37 -20.70 -9.10
C LEU A 246 3.16 -19.34 -8.43
N GLY A 247 2.74 -19.32 -7.16
CA GLY A 247 2.53 -18.11 -6.37
C GLY A 247 1.44 -17.21 -6.94
N GLU A 248 0.28 -17.75 -7.29
CA GLU A 248 -0.82 -17.00 -7.90
C GLU A 248 -1.64 -16.22 -6.89
N ASN A 249 -2.25 -15.12 -7.31
CA ASN A 249 -3.19 -14.38 -6.48
C ASN A 249 -4.61 -14.97 -6.61
N LEU A 250 -5.17 -15.41 -5.49
CA LEU A 250 -6.56 -15.89 -5.42
C LEU A 250 -7.56 -14.76 -5.13
N ALA A 251 -7.12 -13.56 -4.74
CA ALA A 251 -7.97 -12.41 -4.49
C ALA A 251 -8.01 -11.50 -5.74
N LEU A 252 -9.00 -11.72 -6.60
CA LEU A 252 -9.07 -11.20 -7.96
C LEU A 252 -9.89 -9.92 -8.11
N SER A 253 -10.91 -9.73 -7.28
CA SER A 253 -11.74 -8.52 -7.31
C SER A 253 -12.11 -8.07 -5.91
N PHE A 254 -12.28 -6.77 -5.74
CA PHE A 254 -12.52 -6.10 -4.46
C PHE A 254 -13.62 -5.06 -4.63
N ASP A 255 -14.84 -5.41 -4.21
CA ASP A 255 -15.99 -4.50 -4.18
C ASP A 255 -16.15 -3.94 -2.76
N MET A 256 -15.73 -2.70 -2.55
CA MET A 256 -15.71 -2.06 -1.24
C MET A 256 -16.95 -1.18 -1.02
N ILE A 257 -17.53 -1.24 0.17
CA ILE A 257 -18.60 -0.35 0.65
C ILE A 257 -18.06 0.39 1.87
N THR A 258 -18.15 1.72 1.85
CA THR A 258 -17.78 2.61 2.97
C THR A 258 -18.98 3.42 3.40
N ILE A 259 -19.30 3.39 4.70
CA ILE A 259 -20.24 4.33 5.33
C ILE A 259 -19.44 5.40 6.05
N THR A 260 -19.69 6.67 5.70
CA THR A 260 -18.98 7.81 6.28
C THR A 260 -19.69 8.38 7.51
N SER A 261 -19.00 9.25 8.25
CA SER A 261 -19.59 10.02 9.37
C SER A 261 -20.74 10.91 8.92
N TRP A 262 -20.74 11.38 7.68
CA TRP A 262 -21.84 12.13 7.08
C TRP A 262 -23.01 11.24 6.61
N LYS A 263 -22.94 9.93 6.88
CA LYS A 263 -23.93 8.92 6.49
C LYS A 263 -24.08 8.79 4.97
N GLU A 264 -23.00 9.10 4.26
CA GLU A 264 -22.89 8.75 2.85
C GLU A 264 -22.49 7.28 2.74
N VAL A 265 -23.08 6.59 1.76
CA VAL A 265 -22.69 5.24 1.37
C VAL A 265 -21.92 5.37 0.07
N LEU A 266 -20.68 4.90 0.08
CA LEU A 266 -19.76 4.97 -1.04
C LEU A 266 -19.36 3.55 -1.44
N THR A 267 -19.29 3.30 -2.73
CA THR A 267 -18.90 2.01 -3.30
C THR A 267 -17.79 2.20 -4.32
N SER A 268 -16.83 1.29 -4.32
CA SER A 268 -15.78 1.22 -5.31
C SER A 268 -15.49 -0.23 -5.69
N ARG A 269 -14.93 -0.42 -6.88
CA ARG A 269 -14.58 -1.73 -7.40
C ARG A 269 -13.17 -1.69 -7.98
N HIS A 270 -12.36 -2.65 -7.56
CA HIS A 270 -10.98 -2.81 -8.00
C HIS A 270 -10.71 -4.26 -8.40
N THR A 271 -9.76 -4.51 -9.29
CA THR A 271 -9.47 -5.86 -9.82
C THR A 271 -7.97 -6.13 -9.95
N GLY A 272 -7.57 -7.38 -9.74
CA GLY A 272 -6.19 -7.85 -9.82
C GLY A 272 -5.31 -7.38 -8.67
N ALA A 273 -4.00 -7.65 -8.77
CA ALA A 273 -3.02 -7.29 -7.76
C ALA A 273 -2.95 -5.77 -7.53
N SER A 274 -2.90 -4.96 -8.59
CA SER A 274 -2.94 -3.50 -8.49
C SER A 274 -4.25 -3.01 -7.86
N GLY A 275 -5.37 -3.69 -8.14
CA GLY A 275 -6.66 -3.37 -7.54
C GLY A 275 -6.69 -3.53 -6.02
N LEU A 276 -5.97 -4.51 -5.46
CA LEU A 276 -5.82 -4.64 -4.00
C LEU A 276 -5.10 -3.43 -3.40
N LEU A 277 -4.05 -2.94 -4.07
CA LEU A 277 -3.29 -1.77 -3.64
C LEU A 277 -4.15 -0.49 -3.71
N GLU A 278 -4.92 -0.31 -4.79
CA GLU A 278 -5.86 0.81 -4.90
C GLU A 278 -6.98 0.74 -3.84
N CYS A 279 -7.44 -0.48 -3.50
CA CYS A 279 -8.40 -0.69 -2.43
C CYS A 279 -7.85 -0.26 -1.05
N LEU A 280 -6.61 -0.64 -0.73
CA LEU A 280 -5.91 -0.19 0.48
C LEU A 280 -5.70 1.33 0.50
N ARG A 281 -5.29 1.92 -0.63
CA ARG A 281 -5.12 3.38 -0.77
C ARG A 281 -6.43 4.11 -0.50
N GLU A 282 -7.53 3.62 -1.05
CA GLU A 282 -8.85 4.21 -0.84
C GLU A 282 -9.31 4.08 0.62
N TYR A 283 -9.06 2.95 1.26
CA TYR A 283 -9.36 2.73 2.68
C TYR A 283 -8.61 3.74 3.58
N VAL A 284 -7.30 3.91 3.38
CA VAL A 284 -6.49 4.87 4.13
C VAL A 284 -6.90 6.32 3.84
N ARG A 285 -7.30 6.65 2.60
CA ARG A 285 -7.75 8.01 2.23
C ARG A 285 -8.92 8.51 3.10
N TRP A 286 -9.79 7.63 3.56
CA TRP A 286 -10.95 8.01 4.40
C TRP A 286 -10.61 8.29 5.86
N THR A 287 -9.39 7.97 6.29
CA THR A 287 -8.88 8.28 7.62
C THR A 287 -7.39 8.64 7.53
N PRO A 288 -7.02 9.86 7.09
CA PRO A 288 -5.61 10.22 6.91
C PRO A 288 -4.79 10.02 8.19
N VAL A 289 -3.58 9.47 8.06
CA VAL A 289 -2.72 9.03 9.19
C VAL A 289 -2.44 10.18 10.16
N ASN A 290 -2.15 11.38 9.64
CA ASN A 290 -1.88 12.60 10.42
C ASN A 290 -3.02 13.09 11.31
N LYS A 291 -4.21 12.48 11.25
CA LYS A 291 -5.30 12.78 12.17
C LYS A 291 -5.18 12.04 13.50
N GLY A 292 -4.26 11.08 13.62
CA GLY A 292 -4.07 10.30 14.85
C GLY A 292 -5.30 9.47 15.25
N VAL A 293 -6.17 9.16 14.28
CA VAL A 293 -7.39 8.37 14.49
C VAL A 293 -7.25 7.09 13.67
N ASN A 294 -7.43 5.94 14.32
CA ASN A 294 -7.44 4.67 13.62
C ASN A 294 -8.65 4.57 12.66
N PRO A 295 -8.48 4.03 11.45
CA PRO A 295 -9.61 3.70 10.60
C PRO A 295 -10.46 2.58 11.25
N PRO A 296 -11.75 2.48 10.89
CA PRO A 296 -12.61 1.40 11.40
C PRO A 296 -12.15 0.05 10.84
N ASP A 297 -12.34 -1.02 11.60
CA ASP A 297 -12.03 -2.37 11.13
C ASP A 297 -12.69 -2.67 9.78
N LEU A 298 -11.91 -3.23 8.86
CA LEU A 298 -12.40 -3.73 7.59
C LEU A 298 -12.94 -5.15 7.77
N ILE A 299 -14.19 -5.37 7.34
CA ILE A 299 -14.81 -6.69 7.34
C ILE A 299 -14.84 -7.24 5.91
N ALA A 300 -14.14 -8.35 5.66
CA ALA A 300 -14.14 -8.98 4.35
C ALA A 300 -15.20 -10.07 4.25
N GLN A 301 -15.73 -10.28 3.05
CA GLN A 301 -16.58 -11.41 2.68
C GLN A 301 -16.07 -12.00 1.38
N CYS A 302 -15.97 -13.32 1.30
CA CYS A 302 -15.63 -14.03 0.08
C CYS A 302 -16.40 -15.35 0.06
N TYR A 303 -17.16 -15.57 -1.01
CA TYR A 303 -18.05 -16.74 -1.12
C TYR A 303 -17.55 -17.79 -2.12
N SER A 304 -16.40 -17.52 -2.77
CA SER A 304 -15.76 -18.43 -3.72
C SER A 304 -15.63 -19.83 -3.12
N SER A 305 -15.89 -20.83 -3.96
CA SER A 305 -15.89 -22.23 -3.55
C SER A 305 -14.50 -22.66 -3.03
N GLY A 306 -14.46 -23.46 -1.95
CA GLY A 306 -13.24 -24.08 -1.41
C GLY A 306 -12.25 -23.19 -0.64
N ARG A 307 -12.04 -21.92 -1.01
CA ARG A 307 -10.99 -21.05 -0.44
C ARG A 307 -11.48 -19.70 0.10
N GLY A 308 -12.79 -19.41 0.03
CA GLY A 308 -13.35 -18.11 0.46
C GLY A 308 -12.96 -17.68 1.87
N LEU A 309 -12.93 -18.60 2.85
CA LEU A 309 -12.52 -18.27 4.22
C LEU A 309 -11.03 -17.88 4.33
N THR A 310 -10.15 -18.56 3.59
CA THR A 310 -8.71 -18.25 3.58
C THR A 310 -8.46 -16.89 2.95
N ILE A 311 -9.10 -16.62 1.80
CA ILE A 311 -9.02 -15.33 1.11
C ILE A 311 -9.51 -14.21 2.03
N LYS A 312 -10.71 -14.38 2.62
CA LYS A 312 -11.28 -13.44 3.58
C LYS A 312 -10.28 -13.09 4.70
N LYS A 313 -9.79 -14.10 5.42
CA LYS A 313 -8.88 -13.89 6.56
C LYS A 313 -7.60 -13.19 6.16
N ARG A 314 -7.04 -13.56 5.01
CA ARG A 314 -5.80 -12.96 4.51
C ARG A 314 -5.97 -11.48 4.17
N ILE A 315 -7.11 -11.08 3.58
CA ILE A 315 -7.42 -9.68 3.31
C ILE A 315 -7.63 -8.90 4.62
N GLU A 316 -8.36 -9.45 5.59
CA GLU A 316 -8.53 -8.80 6.91
C GLU A 316 -7.19 -8.63 7.64
N GLU A 317 -6.31 -9.64 7.57
CA GLU A 317 -4.94 -9.58 8.10
C GLU A 317 -4.11 -8.49 7.44
N LEU A 318 -4.06 -8.45 6.10
CA LEU A 318 -3.30 -7.43 5.38
C LEU A 318 -3.73 -6.01 5.77
N PHE A 319 -5.03 -5.73 5.79
CA PHE A 319 -5.53 -4.40 6.16
C PHE A 319 -5.21 -4.05 7.61
N ARG A 320 -5.33 -5.01 8.53
CA ARG A 320 -4.96 -4.81 9.94
C ARG A 320 -3.47 -4.52 10.10
N ASP A 321 -2.62 -5.24 9.39
CA ASP A 321 -1.16 -5.10 9.50
C ASP A 321 -0.69 -3.76 8.90
N VAL A 322 -1.32 -3.31 7.81
CA VAL A 322 -1.13 -1.96 7.27
C VAL A 322 -1.56 -0.89 8.28
N VAL A 323 -2.71 -1.07 8.95
CA VAL A 323 -3.15 -0.13 9.99
C VAL A 323 -2.17 -0.11 11.16
N TYR A 324 -1.71 -1.27 11.61
CA TYR A 324 -0.72 -1.37 12.68
C TYR A 324 0.58 -0.63 12.31
N CYS A 325 1.09 -0.87 11.11
CA CYS A 325 2.29 -0.23 10.58
C CYS A 325 2.19 1.30 10.61
N PHE A 326 1.14 1.87 10.02
CA PHE A 326 1.09 3.33 9.79
C PHE A 326 0.44 4.14 10.91
N TYR A 327 -0.49 3.57 11.68
CA TYR A 327 -1.27 4.34 12.68
C TYR A 327 -0.90 4.05 14.13
N GLN A 328 -0.31 2.89 14.42
CA GLN A 328 -0.09 2.43 15.80
C GLN A 328 1.39 2.41 16.19
N SER A 329 2.30 2.53 15.22
CA SER A 329 3.74 2.67 15.45
C SER A 329 4.11 4.14 15.68
N GLU A 330 5.04 4.39 16.61
CA GLU A 330 5.56 5.73 16.91
C GLU A 330 6.18 6.42 15.69
N GLN A 331 6.82 5.64 14.81
CA GLN A 331 7.38 6.07 13.53
C GLN A 331 6.52 5.61 12.35
N GLY A 332 5.21 5.46 12.58
CA GLY A 332 4.29 4.88 11.60
C GLY A 332 4.24 5.64 10.28
N GLU A 333 4.18 6.97 10.32
CA GLU A 333 4.14 7.81 9.11
C GLU A 333 5.39 7.68 8.23
N ASP A 334 6.54 7.40 8.83
CA ASP A 334 7.82 7.24 8.13
C ASP A 334 8.12 5.80 7.71
N SER A 335 7.29 4.86 8.16
CA SER A 335 7.46 3.43 7.90
C SER A 335 7.29 3.10 6.42
N ARG A 336 7.92 2.00 6.01
CA ARG A 336 7.77 1.36 4.71
C ARG A 336 7.22 -0.05 4.93
N TYR A 337 6.10 -0.39 4.31
CA TYR A 337 5.48 -1.71 4.44
C TYR A 337 5.73 -2.56 3.19
N ILE A 338 6.38 -3.71 3.34
CA ILE A 338 6.66 -4.63 2.23
C ILE A 338 5.61 -5.72 2.20
N LEU A 339 4.99 -5.94 1.04
CA LEU A 339 4.13 -7.10 0.78
C LEU A 339 4.49 -7.81 -0.52
N SER A 340 4.00 -9.04 -0.68
CA SER A 340 4.15 -9.84 -1.90
C SER A 340 2.78 -10.20 -2.46
N ILE A 341 2.59 -10.04 -3.77
CA ILE A 341 1.41 -10.50 -4.51
C ILE A 341 1.91 -11.05 -5.86
N GLU A 342 1.48 -12.24 -6.26
CA GLU A 342 1.91 -12.87 -7.51
C GLU A 342 3.44 -13.04 -7.65
N ASN A 343 4.13 -13.38 -6.55
CA ASN A 343 5.60 -13.39 -6.45
C ASN A 343 6.28 -12.06 -6.80
N LYS A 344 5.54 -10.95 -6.80
CA LYS A 344 6.10 -9.61 -6.94
C LYS A 344 6.07 -8.89 -5.62
N PHE A 345 7.13 -8.15 -5.34
CA PHE A 345 7.22 -7.32 -4.14
C PHE A 345 6.72 -5.91 -4.40
N TYR A 346 6.09 -5.33 -3.38
CA TYR A 346 5.60 -3.97 -3.36
C TYR A 346 6.04 -3.31 -2.05
N ILE A 347 6.43 -2.04 -2.12
CA ILE A 347 6.71 -1.21 -0.95
C ILE A 347 5.61 -0.16 -0.86
N ALA A 348 4.94 -0.09 0.29
CA ALA A 348 3.95 0.91 0.59
C ALA A 348 4.50 1.94 1.57
N ASP A 349 4.16 3.20 1.39
CA ASP A 349 4.51 4.26 2.32
C ASP A 349 3.49 5.41 2.34
N ILE A 350 3.63 6.31 3.30
CA ILE A 350 2.79 7.51 3.40
C ILE A 350 3.58 8.71 2.88
N THR A 351 3.11 9.29 1.78
CA THR A 351 3.65 10.53 1.23
C THR A 351 2.51 11.51 0.99
N ASN A 352 2.65 12.75 1.45
CA ASN A 352 1.59 13.76 1.40
C ASN A 352 0.26 13.31 2.05
N ASN A 353 0.34 12.57 3.16
CA ASN A 353 -0.81 11.98 3.88
C ASN A 353 -1.64 10.97 3.07
N ALA A 354 -1.08 10.42 1.99
CA ALA A 354 -1.70 9.39 1.17
C ALA A 354 -0.82 8.15 1.11
N LEU A 355 -1.46 6.98 1.04
CA LEU A 355 -0.77 5.70 0.86
C LEU A 355 -0.32 5.54 -0.59
N ASN A 356 0.98 5.44 -0.81
CA ASN A 356 1.59 5.20 -2.11
C ASN A 356 2.17 3.79 -2.16
N TYR A 357 2.43 3.34 -3.39
CA TYR A 357 2.99 2.03 -3.65
C TYR A 357 4.01 2.12 -4.77
N GLU A 358 5.16 1.49 -4.55
CA GLU A 358 6.17 1.25 -5.57
C GLU A 358 6.26 -0.24 -5.87
N VAL A 359 6.33 -0.58 -7.15
CA VAL A 359 6.48 -1.97 -7.60
C VAL A 359 7.96 -2.29 -7.68
N ALA A 360 8.42 -3.17 -6.80
CA ALA A 360 9.78 -3.70 -6.88
C ALA A 360 9.87 -4.80 -7.94
N GLY A 361 8.87 -5.67 -8.04
CA GLY A 361 8.94 -6.84 -8.91
C GLY A 361 9.74 -7.96 -8.25
N SER A 362 10.99 -8.16 -8.63
CA SER A 362 11.83 -9.27 -8.16
C SER A 362 12.59 -8.96 -6.86
N TYR A 363 13.21 -9.99 -6.25
CA TYR A 363 14.02 -9.81 -5.05
C TYR A 363 15.24 -8.89 -5.26
N PRO A 364 16.03 -9.00 -6.36
CA PRO A 364 17.12 -8.05 -6.63
C PRO A 364 16.65 -6.61 -6.80
N GLU A 365 15.53 -6.39 -7.48
CA GLU A 365 14.93 -5.06 -7.63
C GLU A 365 14.43 -4.51 -6.29
N LEU A 366 13.85 -5.35 -5.43
CA LEU A 366 13.49 -4.97 -4.06
C LEU A 366 14.71 -4.55 -3.24
N VAL A 367 15.80 -5.32 -3.29
CA VAL A 367 17.05 -4.97 -2.58
C VAL A 367 17.61 -3.65 -3.10
N ALA A 368 17.53 -3.39 -4.40
CA ALA A 368 17.95 -2.12 -4.97
C ALA A 368 17.10 -0.94 -4.45
N LEU A 369 15.77 -1.08 -4.40
CA LEU A 369 14.87 -0.06 -3.85
C LEU A 369 15.10 0.18 -2.35
N LEU A 370 15.34 -0.89 -1.58
CA LEU A 370 15.63 -0.77 -0.15
C LEU A 370 16.97 -0.07 0.12
N GLY A 371 17.87 -0.03 -0.87
CA GLY A 371 19.12 0.72 -0.83
C GLY A 371 19.01 2.19 -1.22
N ALA A 372 17.81 2.73 -1.46
CA ALA A 372 17.59 4.16 -1.64
C ALA A 372 17.96 4.95 -0.37
N HIS A 373 18.45 6.18 -0.52
CA HIS A 373 18.78 7.09 0.57
C HIS A 373 17.54 7.87 1.04
N TYR A 374 17.58 8.39 2.27
CA TYR A 374 16.49 9.16 2.87
C TYR A 374 17.04 10.27 3.77
N ASP A 375 16.28 11.34 4.00
CA ASP A 375 16.68 12.43 4.91
C ASP A 375 16.60 12.06 6.40
N ARG A 376 15.76 11.08 6.74
CA ARG A 376 15.51 10.62 8.11
C ARG A 376 15.33 9.11 8.15
N TYR A 377 15.40 8.54 9.35
CA TYR A 377 15.19 7.11 9.56
C TYR A 377 13.80 6.65 9.10
N ARG A 378 13.76 5.64 8.24
CA ARG A 378 12.51 5.04 7.72
C ARG A 378 12.44 3.54 8.03
N PRO A 379 11.75 3.12 9.10
CA PRO A 379 11.66 1.72 9.48
C PRO A 379 10.97 0.89 8.39
N VAL A 380 11.35 -0.37 8.29
CA VAL A 380 10.75 -1.31 7.34
C VAL A 380 9.95 -2.36 8.11
N VAL A 381 8.68 -2.49 7.77
CA VAL A 381 7.79 -3.53 8.28
C VAL A 381 7.49 -4.50 7.14
N VAL A 382 7.64 -5.80 7.40
CA VAL A 382 7.41 -6.84 6.38
C VAL A 382 6.13 -7.59 6.71
N ASP A 383 5.25 -7.71 5.71
CA ASP A 383 4.07 -8.57 5.77
C ASP A 383 4.45 -10.00 6.17
N SER A 384 3.66 -10.61 7.05
CA SER A 384 3.95 -11.93 7.63
C SER A 384 4.06 -13.06 6.58
N HIS A 385 3.55 -12.86 5.36
CA HIS A 385 3.62 -13.77 4.23
C HIS A 385 4.70 -13.42 3.19
N ALA A 386 5.28 -12.22 3.25
CA ALA A 386 6.36 -11.80 2.36
C ALA A 386 7.73 -12.29 2.87
N LEU A 387 8.68 -12.46 1.93
CA LEU A 387 10.10 -12.65 2.23
C LEU A 387 10.48 -13.82 3.17
N ARG A 388 9.57 -14.79 3.40
CA ARG A 388 9.74 -15.92 4.33
C ARG A 388 10.99 -16.78 4.11
N LYS A 389 11.52 -16.78 2.89
CA LYS A 389 12.71 -17.56 2.49
C LYS A 389 14.01 -16.73 2.55
N THR A 390 13.96 -15.52 3.11
CA THR A 390 15.07 -14.57 3.14
C THR A 390 15.33 -14.13 4.57
N GLN A 391 16.49 -13.51 4.80
CA GLN A 391 16.84 -13.03 6.13
C GLN A 391 16.25 -11.64 6.43
N LEU A 392 15.85 -10.88 5.40
CA LEU A 392 15.45 -9.48 5.53
C LEU A 392 14.42 -9.19 6.64
N PRO A 393 13.34 -9.99 6.83
CA PRO A 393 12.39 -9.73 7.91
C PRO A 393 13.05 -9.65 9.29
N TYR A 394 14.02 -10.53 9.55
CA TYR A 394 14.73 -10.61 10.82
C TYR A 394 15.74 -9.49 11.00
N LEU A 395 16.34 -9.00 9.90
CA LEU A 395 17.24 -7.85 9.93
C LEU A 395 16.46 -6.58 10.31
N PHE A 396 15.30 -6.37 9.68
CA PHE A 396 14.46 -5.20 9.95
C PHE A 396 13.87 -5.21 11.36
N MET A 397 13.59 -6.38 11.95
CA MET A 397 13.17 -6.47 13.36
C MET A 397 14.24 -6.00 14.36
N VAL A 398 15.52 -6.07 14.00
CA VAL A 398 16.64 -5.64 14.84
C VAL A 398 17.07 -4.20 14.53
N ASN A 399 16.53 -3.62 13.45
CA ASN A 399 16.97 -2.33 12.95
C ASN A 399 16.66 -1.17 13.90
N ARG A 400 17.57 -0.19 14.00
CA ARG A 400 17.44 0.96 14.92
C ARG A 400 17.85 2.26 14.25
N PRO A 401 17.20 3.39 14.61
CA PRO A 401 17.59 4.72 14.13
C PRO A 401 18.97 5.13 14.67
N GLY A 402 19.78 5.79 13.84
CA GLY A 402 21.06 6.38 14.23
C GLY A 402 22.20 5.37 14.45
N VAL A 403 22.04 4.11 14.01
CA VAL A 403 23.03 3.04 14.21
C VAL A 403 23.29 2.33 12.88
N VAL A 404 24.56 2.14 12.53
CA VAL A 404 24.95 1.29 11.40
C VAL A 404 25.04 -0.15 11.89
N GLN A 405 24.29 -1.06 11.28
CA GLN A 405 24.17 -2.44 11.70
C GLN A 405 24.59 -3.38 10.57
N LEU A 406 25.71 -4.07 10.75
CA LEU A 406 26.24 -5.04 9.82
C LEU A 406 25.81 -6.45 10.24
N PHE A 407 25.20 -7.16 9.30
CA PHE A 407 24.82 -8.56 9.43
C PHE A 407 25.59 -9.39 8.41
N TYR A 408 26.12 -10.54 8.81
CA TYR A 408 26.78 -11.45 7.88
C TYR A 408 26.32 -12.89 8.05
N GLN A 409 26.25 -13.62 6.94
CA GLN A 409 25.97 -15.05 6.91
C GLN A 409 27.06 -15.78 6.14
N ILE A 410 27.60 -16.85 6.73
CA ILE A 410 28.61 -17.69 6.10
C ILE A 410 27.94 -18.94 5.54
N SER A 411 28.19 -19.23 4.27
CA SER A 411 27.68 -20.41 3.57
C SER A 411 28.80 -21.02 2.71
N GLY A 412 29.54 -21.97 3.30
CA GLY A 412 30.71 -22.57 2.65
C GLY A 412 31.83 -21.55 2.43
N THR A 413 32.18 -21.31 1.17
CA THR A 413 33.20 -20.33 0.75
C THR A 413 32.63 -18.95 0.45
N LEU A 414 31.33 -18.73 0.67
CA LEU A 414 30.65 -17.46 0.43
C LEU A 414 30.26 -16.81 1.76
N THR A 415 30.45 -15.49 1.83
CA THR A 415 29.84 -14.65 2.86
C THR A 415 28.87 -13.67 2.21
N GLU A 416 27.65 -13.65 2.71
CA GLU A 416 26.67 -12.62 2.39
C GLU A 416 26.72 -11.56 3.49
N VAL A 417 26.87 -10.29 3.11
CA VAL A 417 26.93 -9.15 4.03
C VAL A 417 25.76 -8.22 3.71
N TYR A 418 25.01 -7.89 4.75
CA TYR A 418 23.92 -6.93 4.73
C TYR A 418 24.31 -5.80 5.70
N VAL A 419 24.10 -4.56 5.29
CA VAL A 419 24.28 -3.42 6.20
C VAL A 419 23.00 -2.60 6.17
N LEU A 420 22.38 -2.41 7.32
CA LEU A 420 21.34 -1.40 7.50
C LEU A 420 22.02 -0.20 8.12
N ASP A 421 21.95 0.93 7.44
CA ASP A 421 22.60 2.14 7.93
C ASP A 421 21.72 2.93 8.90
N GLU A 422 22.22 4.10 9.31
CA GLU A 422 21.61 4.95 10.33
C GLU A 422 20.20 5.45 9.98
N ARG A 423 19.83 5.45 8.70
CA ARG A 423 18.48 5.86 8.23
C ARG A 423 17.65 4.68 7.73
N GLY A 424 18.15 3.45 7.84
CA GLY A 424 17.44 2.22 7.49
C GLY A 424 17.55 1.84 6.02
N SER A 425 18.54 2.36 5.29
CA SER A 425 18.83 1.95 3.91
C SER A 425 19.64 0.65 3.90
N LEU A 426 19.32 -0.24 2.96
CA LEU A 426 19.90 -1.57 2.87
C LEU A 426 21.03 -1.61 1.84
N PHE A 427 22.23 -1.93 2.31
CA PHE A 427 23.33 -2.39 1.48
C PHE A 427 23.40 -3.91 1.48
N PHE A 428 23.72 -4.50 0.32
CA PHE A 428 23.95 -5.94 0.17
C PHE A 428 25.15 -6.22 -0.73
N GLN A 429 25.99 -7.16 -0.30
CA GLN A 429 27.14 -7.64 -1.07
C GLN A 429 27.42 -9.12 -0.77
N LYS A 430 27.90 -9.83 -1.79
CA LYS A 430 28.44 -11.18 -1.67
C LYS A 430 29.96 -11.13 -1.82
N MET A 431 30.68 -11.87 -0.98
CA MET A 431 32.15 -11.93 -1.04
C MET A 431 32.68 -13.32 -0.70
N SER A 432 33.91 -13.60 -1.14
CA SER A 432 34.60 -14.84 -0.79
C SER A 432 34.95 -14.86 0.69
N PHE A 433 34.58 -15.94 1.37
CA PHE A 433 34.91 -16.15 2.78
C PHE A 433 36.37 -16.57 2.93
N VAL A 434 37.12 -15.82 3.73
CA VAL A 434 38.48 -16.18 4.18
C VAL A 434 38.42 -16.66 5.62
N ASP A 435 38.06 -15.75 6.53
CA ASP A 435 37.77 -16.03 7.93
C ASP A 435 36.86 -14.95 8.51
N ARG A 436 36.26 -15.22 9.68
CA ARG A 436 35.31 -14.30 10.34
C ARG A 436 35.93 -12.95 10.68
N ASN A 437 37.17 -12.97 11.19
CA ASN A 437 37.83 -11.75 11.66
C ASN A 437 38.19 -10.86 10.48
N SER A 438 38.58 -11.42 9.33
CA SER A 438 38.86 -10.65 8.12
C SER A 438 37.63 -9.89 7.61
N VAL A 439 36.46 -10.54 7.54
CA VAL A 439 35.20 -9.88 7.12
C VAL A 439 34.89 -8.69 8.03
N LEU A 440 34.87 -8.92 9.35
CA LEU A 440 34.55 -7.88 10.32
C LEU A 440 35.59 -6.75 10.34
N SER A 441 36.87 -7.09 10.22
CA SER A 441 37.96 -6.11 10.28
C SER A 441 37.94 -5.16 9.08
N HIS A 442 37.69 -5.65 7.87
CA HIS A 442 37.65 -4.79 6.68
C HIS A 442 36.50 -3.78 6.73
N PHE A 443 35.32 -4.19 7.20
CA PHE A 443 34.21 -3.26 7.40
C PHE A 443 34.41 -2.34 8.61
N SER A 444 35.00 -2.83 9.71
CA SER A 444 35.33 -2.00 10.87
C SER A 444 36.27 -0.86 10.48
N LEU A 445 37.38 -1.15 9.82
CA LEU A 445 38.33 -0.13 9.38
C LEU A 445 37.67 0.90 8.47
N PHE A 446 36.83 0.44 7.55
CA PHE A 446 36.08 1.30 6.64
C PHE A 446 35.11 2.23 7.38
N PHE A 447 34.26 1.69 8.25
CA PHE A 447 33.30 2.49 8.99
C PHE A 447 33.98 3.42 10.00
N ASP A 448 35.00 2.94 10.73
CA ASP A 448 35.79 3.77 11.64
C ASP A 448 36.38 4.97 10.89
N SER A 449 36.85 4.79 9.66
CA SER A 449 37.43 5.88 8.88
C SER A 449 36.37 6.87 8.35
N VAL A 450 35.31 6.36 7.73
CA VAL A 450 34.25 7.18 7.12
C VAL A 450 33.46 7.95 8.18
N LEU A 451 33.03 7.27 9.25
CA LEU A 451 32.19 7.88 10.29
C LEU A 451 32.98 8.91 11.11
N ASN A 452 34.27 8.68 11.37
CA ASN A 452 35.09 9.68 12.04
C ASN A 452 35.22 10.96 11.20
N ARG A 453 35.37 10.88 9.88
CA ARG A 453 35.38 12.08 9.02
C ARG A 453 34.06 12.83 9.08
N GLN A 454 32.95 12.11 8.90
CA GLN A 454 31.62 12.71 8.97
C GLN A 454 31.40 13.42 10.30
N TYR A 455 31.83 12.81 11.41
CA TYR A 455 31.79 13.45 12.73
C TYR A 455 32.55 14.79 12.74
N TYR A 456 33.80 14.83 12.26
CA TYR A 456 34.58 16.08 12.25
C TYR A 456 34.06 17.14 11.28
N GLU A 457 33.40 16.75 10.19
CA GLU A 457 32.78 17.67 9.23
C GLU A 457 31.47 18.28 9.78
N ILE A 458 30.71 17.53 10.59
CA ILE A 458 29.40 17.93 11.13
C ILE A 458 29.51 18.73 12.44
N VAL A 459 30.48 18.42 13.31
CA VAL A 459 30.62 19.02 14.66
C VAL A 459 30.82 20.56 14.67
N GLY A 460 30.94 21.20 13.50
CA GLY A 460 30.92 22.67 13.34
C GLY A 460 29.52 23.32 13.33
N PHE A 461 28.42 22.56 13.22
CA PHE A 461 27.06 23.10 13.02
C PHE A 461 26.02 22.44 13.97
N GLU A 462 25.70 23.14 15.07
CA GLU A 462 24.56 22.98 16.03
C GLU A 462 24.27 21.60 16.70
N GLU A 463 23.80 21.67 17.96
CA GLU A 463 23.75 20.58 18.97
C GLU A 463 22.58 19.57 18.85
N ASP A 464 21.71 19.66 17.85
CA ASP A 464 20.50 18.81 17.79
C ASP A 464 20.39 18.11 16.43
N ASN A 465 21.25 17.11 16.22
CA ASN A 465 21.39 16.44 14.93
C ASN A 465 20.97 14.96 15.03
N ASP A 466 19.76 14.67 14.57
CA ASP A 466 19.24 13.31 14.24
C ASP A 466 20.06 12.63 13.10
N THR A 467 21.17 13.25 12.70
CA THR A 467 22.09 12.87 11.63
C THR A 467 23.36 12.18 12.14
N GLU A 468 23.62 12.18 13.46
CA GLU A 468 24.84 11.57 14.02
C GLU A 468 24.73 10.03 14.12
N VAL A 469 25.69 9.33 13.53
CA VAL A 469 25.85 7.88 13.72
C VAL A 469 26.42 7.61 15.11
N LYS A 470 25.61 6.99 15.97
CA LYS A 470 25.96 6.76 17.39
C LYS A 470 27.06 5.72 17.56
N HIS A 471 26.91 4.57 16.91
CA HIS A 471 27.87 3.47 16.92
C HIS A 471 27.55 2.44 15.83
N ILE A 472 28.44 1.45 15.67
CA ILE A 472 28.27 0.32 14.75
C ILE A 472 27.95 -0.95 15.55
N GLU A 473 27.03 -1.76 15.06
CA GLU A 473 26.73 -3.08 15.62
C GLU A 473 26.98 -4.19 14.60
N TYR A 474 27.52 -5.32 15.08
CA TYR A 474 27.84 -6.48 14.25
C TYR A 474 27.02 -7.69 14.67
N PHE A 475 26.46 -8.39 13.69
CA PHE A 475 25.59 -9.54 13.90
C PHE A 475 25.96 -10.69 12.96
N GLU A 476 25.98 -11.90 13.49
CA GLU A 476 26.08 -13.14 12.70
C GLU A 476 24.69 -13.74 12.53
N ILE A 477 24.32 -14.03 11.28
CA ILE A 477 23.08 -14.72 10.91
C ILE A 477 23.35 -16.22 10.96
N MET A 478 22.76 -16.89 11.95
CA MET A 478 22.97 -18.31 12.20
C MET A 478 21.71 -19.10 11.81
N SER A 479 21.81 -19.88 10.73
CA SER A 479 20.75 -20.78 10.26
C SER A 479 21.00 -22.19 10.80
N LYS A 480 20.15 -22.69 11.69
CA LYS A 480 20.25 -24.06 12.22
C LYS A 480 19.55 -25.05 11.27
N PRO A 481 20.09 -26.25 11.05
CA PRO A 481 19.39 -27.30 10.30
C PRO A 481 18.01 -27.58 10.93
N GLY A 482 16.95 -27.48 10.14
CA GLY A 482 15.56 -27.71 10.59
C GLY A 482 14.89 -26.54 11.31
N ALA A 483 15.57 -25.41 11.53
CA ALA A 483 14.93 -24.22 12.08
C ALA A 483 14.13 -23.47 11.00
N THR A 484 12.94 -22.99 11.37
CA THR A 484 12.06 -22.19 10.49
C THR A 484 12.50 -20.72 10.37
N ALA A 485 13.34 -20.26 11.30
CA ALA A 485 13.84 -18.89 11.36
C ALA A 485 15.35 -18.87 11.66
N PRO A 486 16.12 -17.94 11.07
CA PRO A 486 17.50 -17.68 11.47
C PRO A 486 17.55 -17.10 12.89
N SER A 487 18.69 -17.27 13.55
CA SER A 487 19.01 -16.55 14.78
C SER A 487 20.01 -15.43 14.47
N ILE A 488 19.71 -14.21 14.92
CA ILE A 488 20.57 -13.05 14.79
C ILE A 488 21.37 -12.91 16.07
N VAL A 489 22.69 -13.14 16.01
CA VAL A 489 23.56 -13.17 17.20
C VAL A 489 24.52 -11.99 17.16
N ARG A 490 24.46 -11.12 18.18
CA ARG A 490 25.40 -10.01 18.31
C ARG A 490 26.84 -10.52 18.48
N ARG A 491 27.77 -9.90 17.78
CA ARG A 491 29.21 -10.18 17.85
C ARG A 491 29.95 -8.93 18.29
N GLU A 492 30.94 -9.13 19.16
CA GLU A 492 31.89 -8.08 19.51
C GLU A 492 33.10 -8.19 18.60
N LEU A 493 33.62 -7.04 18.18
CA LEU A 493 34.82 -7.00 17.36
C LEU A 493 36.02 -7.30 18.26
N GLN A 494 36.69 -8.43 18.03
CA GLN A 494 37.99 -8.67 18.65
C GLN A 494 38.99 -7.73 17.98
N ARG A 495 39.38 -6.66 18.66
CA ARG A 495 40.44 -5.74 18.18
C ARG A 495 41.75 -6.51 18.07
N VAL A 496 42.01 -7.10 16.90
CA VAL A 496 43.31 -7.66 16.58
C VAL A 496 44.26 -6.49 16.29
N ALA A 497 45.42 -6.46 16.95
CA ALA A 497 46.37 -5.35 16.96
C ALA A 497 47.16 -5.18 15.63
N ARG A 498 46.46 -5.16 14.49
CA ARG A 498 46.92 -5.29 13.09
C ARG A 498 46.82 -6.72 12.58
N LEU A 499 46.00 -6.90 11.56
CA LEU A 499 46.07 -8.09 10.71
C LEU A 499 47.49 -8.15 10.10
N PRO A 500 48.25 -9.25 10.23
CA PRO A 500 49.62 -9.37 9.72
C PRO A 500 49.76 -9.29 8.18
N ARG A 501 48.68 -8.99 7.45
CA ARG A 501 48.57 -9.07 5.98
C ARG A 501 47.71 -7.96 5.34
N ALA A 502 47.27 -6.95 6.10
CA ALA A 502 46.42 -5.89 5.58
C ALA A 502 47.26 -4.64 5.28
N PHE A 503 47.48 -4.35 4.00
CA PHE A 503 47.86 -3.01 3.54
C PHE A 503 46.58 -2.17 3.44
N GLY A 504 46.66 -0.91 3.85
CA GLY A 504 45.55 0.03 3.81
C GLY A 504 45.30 0.47 2.37
N ILE A 505 44.06 0.38 1.91
CA ILE A 505 43.64 0.90 0.61
C ILE A 505 42.71 2.08 0.86
N GLN A 506 43.22 3.27 0.59
CA GLN A 506 42.48 4.51 0.68
C GLN A 506 42.13 4.99 -0.73
N VAL A 507 40.88 5.36 -0.93
CA VAL A 507 40.39 5.92 -2.19
C VAL A 507 39.97 7.36 -1.95
N ILE A 508 40.55 8.28 -2.71
CA ILE A 508 40.19 9.71 -2.71
C ILE A 508 39.59 10.02 -4.07
N GLY A 509 38.35 10.52 -4.10
CA GLY A 509 37.73 11.01 -5.32
C GLY A 509 37.74 12.53 -5.39
N GLU A 510 37.88 13.05 -6.60
CA GLU A 510 37.81 14.47 -6.90
C GLU A 510 36.96 14.67 -8.17
N ILE A 511 36.33 15.84 -8.31
CA ILE A 511 35.66 16.24 -9.55
C ILE A 511 36.58 17.20 -10.29
N VAL A 512 37.04 16.80 -11.47
CA VAL A 512 37.83 17.65 -12.37
C VAL A 512 37.05 17.79 -13.68
N ASP A 513 36.74 19.03 -14.08
CA ASP A 513 35.95 19.32 -15.29
C ASP A 513 34.64 18.51 -15.38
N ASN A 514 33.92 18.42 -14.26
CA ASN A 514 32.67 17.66 -14.12
C ASN A 514 32.82 16.13 -14.36
N THR A 515 34.06 15.63 -14.34
CA THR A 515 34.38 14.21 -14.47
C THR A 515 34.94 13.68 -13.14
N PRO A 516 34.43 12.56 -12.61
CA PRO A 516 34.98 11.95 -11.41
C PRO A 516 36.35 11.34 -11.72
N VAL A 517 37.36 11.75 -10.97
CA VAL A 517 38.72 11.18 -11.02
C VAL A 517 39.06 10.58 -9.65
N PHE A 518 39.90 9.55 -9.66
CA PHE A 518 40.27 8.83 -8.44
C PHE A 518 41.78 8.82 -8.23
N ARG A 519 42.19 8.95 -6.97
CA ARG A 519 43.52 8.66 -6.44
C ARG A 519 43.39 7.53 -5.44
N ILE A 520 44.16 6.47 -5.62
CA ILE A 520 44.16 5.29 -4.78
C ILE A 520 45.52 5.16 -4.12
N TYR A 521 45.54 5.14 -2.80
CA TYR A 521 46.72 4.89 -2.00
C TYR A 521 46.72 3.44 -1.54
N CYS A 522 47.84 2.75 -1.76
CA CYS A 522 48.13 1.46 -1.14
C CYS A 522 49.26 1.71 -0.15
N ASP A 523 48.91 1.82 1.14
CA ASP A 523 49.73 2.44 2.18
C ASP A 523 50.27 3.81 1.72
N GLU A 524 51.58 3.96 1.52
CA GLU A 524 52.24 5.23 1.15
C GLU A 524 52.39 5.42 -0.38
N VAL A 525 51.95 4.46 -1.20
CA VAL A 525 52.12 4.53 -2.67
C VAL A 525 50.85 5.01 -3.34
N GLU A 526 50.96 6.13 -4.05
CA GLU A 526 49.89 6.76 -4.82
C GLU A 526 49.74 6.16 -6.22
N PHE A 527 48.50 5.96 -6.65
CA PHE A 527 48.10 5.69 -8.02
C PHE A 527 46.98 6.65 -8.40
N SER A 528 47.16 7.45 -9.46
CA SER A 528 46.17 8.45 -9.87
C SER A 528 45.58 8.17 -11.25
N SER A 529 44.33 8.60 -11.44
CA SER A 529 43.68 8.61 -12.75
C SER A 529 44.41 9.52 -13.74
N ALA A 530 45.10 10.56 -13.26
CA ALA A 530 45.92 11.44 -14.10
C ALA A 530 47.14 10.72 -14.71
N GLU A 531 47.76 9.80 -13.96
CA GLU A 531 48.92 9.04 -14.42
C GLU A 531 48.52 7.83 -15.28
N TYR A 532 47.49 7.08 -14.85
CA TYR A 532 47.18 5.77 -15.42
C TYR A 532 45.88 5.71 -16.24
N GLY A 533 45.05 6.75 -16.21
CA GLY A 533 43.76 6.79 -16.91
C GLY A 533 42.92 5.53 -16.64
N HIS A 534 42.46 4.88 -17.71
CA HIS A 534 41.69 3.63 -17.63
C HIS A 534 42.45 2.42 -17.05
N ALA A 535 43.78 2.48 -16.95
CA ALA A 535 44.61 1.41 -16.40
C ALA A 535 44.80 1.48 -14.88
N LEU A 536 44.23 2.50 -14.20
CA LEU A 536 44.40 2.74 -12.77
C LEU A 536 44.16 1.48 -11.92
N PHE A 537 42.98 0.86 -12.03
CA PHE A 537 42.62 -0.31 -11.21
C PHE A 537 43.52 -1.51 -11.48
N LYS A 538 43.93 -1.71 -12.74
CA LYS A 538 44.89 -2.77 -13.12
C LYS A 538 46.26 -2.55 -12.50
N LYS A 539 46.73 -1.31 -12.44
CA LYS A 539 48.02 -0.95 -11.84
C LYS A 539 48.01 -1.15 -10.32
N VAL A 540 46.93 -0.72 -9.66
CA VAL A 540 46.73 -0.99 -8.23
C VAL A 540 46.68 -2.49 -7.96
N ALA A 541 45.92 -3.26 -8.74
CA ALA A 541 45.83 -4.71 -8.59
C ALA A 541 47.18 -5.43 -8.80
N GLN A 542 47.97 -5.01 -9.81
CA GLN A 542 49.33 -5.50 -10.03
C GLN A 542 50.25 -5.24 -8.83
N TYR A 543 50.18 -4.02 -8.29
CA TYR A 543 50.99 -3.63 -7.14
C TYR A 543 50.59 -4.43 -5.88
N VAL A 544 49.30 -4.49 -5.57
CA VAL A 544 48.76 -5.29 -4.46
C VAL A 544 49.17 -6.77 -4.59
N LEU A 545 49.08 -7.37 -5.78
CA LEU A 545 49.49 -8.75 -6.01
C LEU A 545 50.99 -8.96 -5.76
N SER A 546 51.84 -7.96 -6.05
CA SER A 546 53.28 -8.02 -5.80
C SER A 546 53.64 -8.00 -4.32
N LEU A 547 52.81 -7.38 -3.48
CA LEU A 547 52.98 -7.34 -2.03
C LEU A 547 52.56 -8.64 -1.34
N ARG A 548 51.75 -9.47 -2.01
CA ARG A 548 51.22 -10.70 -1.43
C ARG A 548 52.25 -11.83 -1.50
N LYS A 549 52.47 -12.48 -0.36
CA LYS A 549 53.21 -13.74 -0.30
C LYS A 549 52.56 -14.75 -1.25
N ASN A 550 53.37 -15.41 -2.08
CA ASN A 550 52.93 -16.38 -3.09
C ASN A 550 51.95 -15.86 -4.16
N LYS A 551 51.81 -14.54 -4.34
CA LYS A 551 50.88 -13.93 -5.31
C LYS A 551 49.44 -14.46 -5.14
N GLU A 552 48.99 -14.62 -3.90
CA GLU A 552 47.61 -15.05 -3.60
C GLU A 552 46.59 -14.06 -4.20
N SER A 553 45.51 -14.57 -4.79
CA SER A 553 44.51 -13.78 -5.53
C SER A 553 43.23 -13.48 -4.73
N TYR A 554 43.30 -13.46 -3.39
CA TYR A 554 42.13 -13.11 -2.56
C TYR A 554 41.64 -11.67 -2.84
N PRO A 555 40.37 -11.33 -2.58
CA PRO A 555 39.85 -10.02 -2.96
C PRO A 555 40.57 -8.84 -2.29
N ILE A 556 40.68 -7.74 -3.02
CA ILE A 556 41.13 -6.41 -2.60
C ILE A 556 39.94 -5.70 -1.96
N TYR A 557 40.13 -5.17 -0.75
CA TYR A 557 39.12 -4.45 0.01
C TYR A 557 39.57 -3.03 0.32
N ILE A 558 38.67 -2.07 0.16
CA ILE A 558 38.91 -0.66 0.48
C ILE A 558 38.76 -0.47 1.98
N THR A 559 39.80 -0.02 2.66
CA THR A 559 39.77 0.27 4.11
C THR A 559 39.38 1.71 4.39
N ASP A 560 39.48 2.59 3.41
CA ASP A 560 39.18 3.99 3.57
C ASP A 560 38.69 4.65 2.27
N MET A 561 37.77 5.60 2.39
CA MET A 561 37.25 6.37 1.27
C MET A 561 36.95 7.82 1.67
N ASP A 562 37.44 8.76 0.88
CA ASP A 562 37.13 10.17 0.97
C ASP A 562 36.61 10.66 -0.38
N MET A 563 35.46 11.32 -0.37
CA MET A 563 34.73 11.75 -1.57
C MET A 563 33.97 13.04 -1.28
N PRO A 564 34.03 14.05 -2.16
CA PRO A 564 33.24 15.26 -1.99
C PRO A 564 31.74 14.96 -2.10
N HIS A 565 30.93 15.69 -1.34
CA HIS A 565 29.46 15.58 -1.32
C HIS A 565 28.84 15.56 -2.73
N ALA A 566 29.34 16.40 -3.64
CA ALA A 566 28.86 16.48 -5.02
C ALA A 566 29.00 15.16 -5.79
N MET A 567 30.00 14.32 -5.47
CA MET A 567 30.16 12.98 -6.03
C MET A 567 29.23 11.96 -5.37
N LEU A 568 29.06 12.05 -4.06
CA LEU A 568 28.23 11.11 -3.30
C LEU A 568 26.73 11.27 -3.62
N ASN A 569 26.31 12.50 -3.88
CA ASN A 569 24.90 12.85 -4.13
C ASN A 569 24.53 12.90 -5.62
N ASN A 570 25.41 12.50 -6.56
CA ASN A 570 25.15 12.54 -8.01
C ASN A 570 24.57 13.89 -8.50
N GLY A 571 24.95 15.02 -7.89
CA GLY A 571 24.41 16.35 -8.22
C GLY A 571 23.03 16.67 -7.66
N GLY A 572 22.51 15.89 -6.71
CA GLY A 572 21.32 16.21 -5.92
C GLY A 572 21.53 17.39 -4.98
N ILE A 573 20.43 18.05 -4.59
CA ILE A 573 20.42 19.23 -3.69
C ILE A 573 20.46 18.79 -2.21
N GLU A 574 20.61 17.50 -1.92
CA GLU A 574 20.55 16.94 -0.56
C GLU A 574 21.67 17.48 0.32
N GLU A 575 21.28 17.97 1.50
CA GLU A 575 22.19 18.64 2.46
C GLU A 575 23.10 17.65 3.20
N HIS A 576 22.78 16.35 3.22
CA HIS A 576 23.46 15.38 4.08
C HIS A 576 23.88 14.10 3.35
N VAL A 577 25.07 13.59 3.67
CA VAL A 577 25.60 12.33 3.16
C VAL A 577 25.33 11.21 4.14
N GLN A 578 24.78 10.11 3.64
CA GLN A 578 24.44 8.90 4.37
C GLN A 578 25.49 7.78 4.16
N THR A 579 25.66 6.86 5.12
CA THR A 579 26.65 5.77 5.03
C THR A 579 26.50 4.91 3.76
N ILE A 580 25.27 4.72 3.27
CA ILE A 580 24.98 3.95 2.05
C ILE A 580 25.69 4.49 0.80
N HIS A 581 25.94 5.81 0.69
CA HIS A 581 26.64 6.39 -0.46
C HIS A 581 28.07 5.86 -0.54
N PHE A 582 28.79 5.89 0.59
CA PHE A 582 30.15 5.36 0.68
C PHE A 582 30.20 3.85 0.41
N LEU A 583 29.25 3.08 0.95
CA LEU A 583 29.17 1.64 0.72
C LEU A 583 28.93 1.30 -0.77
N ASN A 584 28.10 2.07 -1.46
CA ASN A 584 27.85 1.88 -2.89
C ASN A 584 29.10 2.17 -3.73
N TYR A 585 29.83 3.24 -3.43
CA TYR A 585 31.11 3.55 -4.08
C TYR A 585 32.17 2.49 -3.76
N LYS A 586 32.28 2.08 -2.49
CA LYS A 586 33.16 0.98 -2.07
C LYS A 586 32.92 -0.27 -2.90
N ARG A 587 31.67 -0.73 -3.00
CA ARG A 587 31.29 -1.91 -3.81
C ARG A 587 31.70 -1.76 -5.28
N ARG A 588 31.46 -0.60 -5.89
CA ARG A 588 31.78 -0.35 -7.31
C ARG A 588 33.28 -0.40 -7.56
N ILE A 589 34.08 0.25 -6.72
CA ILE A 589 35.53 0.33 -6.89
C ILE A 589 36.19 -0.99 -6.53
N GLU A 590 35.73 -1.67 -5.48
CA GLU A 590 36.19 -3.03 -5.16
C GLU A 590 35.90 -4.00 -6.29
N HIS A 591 34.75 -3.91 -6.96
CA HIS A 591 34.47 -4.76 -8.12
C HIS A 591 35.50 -4.54 -9.23
N GLN A 592 35.81 -3.28 -9.57
CA GLN A 592 36.81 -2.96 -10.60
C GLN A 592 38.24 -3.42 -10.24
N LEU A 593 38.63 -3.27 -8.97
CA LEU A 593 39.93 -3.75 -8.47
C LEU A 593 40.02 -5.28 -8.53
N ASN A 594 38.94 -5.98 -8.17
CA ASN A 594 38.89 -7.43 -8.10
C ASN A 594 38.76 -8.10 -9.46
N ASP A 595 38.03 -7.48 -10.40
CA ASP A 595 37.99 -7.93 -11.79
C ASP A 595 39.39 -7.83 -12.42
N ALA A 596 40.08 -6.71 -12.22
CA ALA A 596 41.45 -6.54 -12.69
C ALA A 596 42.43 -7.55 -12.05
N LEU A 597 42.25 -7.86 -10.76
CA LEU A 597 43.05 -8.89 -10.08
C LEU A 597 42.80 -10.29 -10.64
N ALA A 598 41.55 -10.63 -10.97
CA ALA A 598 41.18 -11.90 -11.58
C ALA A 598 41.81 -12.07 -12.96
N GLU A 599 41.77 -11.04 -13.81
CA GLU A 599 42.41 -11.04 -15.13
C GLU A 599 43.92 -11.30 -15.05
N LEU A 600 44.61 -10.67 -14.09
CA LEU A 600 46.05 -10.86 -13.88
C LEU A 600 46.39 -12.28 -13.42
N SER A 601 45.52 -12.87 -12.59
CA SER A 601 45.70 -14.23 -12.09
C SER A 601 45.59 -15.25 -13.24
N VAL A 602 44.64 -15.07 -14.15
CA VAL A 602 44.47 -15.93 -15.34
C VAL A 602 45.65 -15.81 -16.30
N GLN A 603 46.16 -14.60 -16.55
CA GLN A 603 47.32 -14.36 -17.41
C GLN A 603 48.62 -14.98 -16.88
N SER A 604 48.77 -15.03 -15.54
CA SER A 604 49.92 -15.67 -14.91
C SER A 604 49.90 -17.19 -15.02
N SER A 605 48.72 -17.83 -14.99
CA SER A 605 48.57 -19.27 -15.21
C SER A 605 48.84 -19.70 -16.66
N THR A 606 48.41 -18.92 -17.65
CA THR A 606 48.65 -19.22 -19.08
C THR A 606 50.12 -19.07 -19.47
N ASN A 607 50.83 -18.09 -18.92
CA ASN A 607 52.27 -17.91 -19.19
C ASN A 607 53.16 -18.97 -18.50
N SER A 608 52.72 -19.57 -17.40
CA SER A 608 53.43 -20.70 -16.79
C SER A 608 53.30 -22.00 -17.60
N ASP A 609 52.21 -22.18 -18.35
CA ASP A 609 52.03 -23.35 -19.22
C ASP A 609 52.81 -23.21 -20.56
N GLU A 610 53.01 -22.01 -21.08
CA GLU A 610 53.86 -21.78 -22.27
C GLU A 610 55.38 -21.85 -21.99
N LEU A 611 55.80 -21.75 -20.73
CA LEU A 611 57.20 -21.94 -20.31
C LEU A 611 57.55 -23.40 -19.97
N LEU A 612 56.60 -24.33 -20.13
CA LEU A 612 56.75 -25.77 -19.90
C LEU A 612 56.67 -26.61 -21.18
N VAL A 613 56.75 -25.99 -22.37
CA VAL A 613 56.82 -26.68 -23.68
C VAL A 613 58.23 -26.62 -24.27
#